data_AF-A0A840B476-F1
#
_entry.id   AF-A0A840B476-F1
#
_cell.length_a   1.000
_cell.length_b   1.000
_cell.length_c   1.000
_cell.angle_alpha   90.00
_cell.angle_beta   90.00
_cell.angle_gamma   90.00
#
_symmetry.space_group_name_H-M   'P 1'
#
loop_
_entity.id
_entity.type
_entity.pdbx_description
1 polymer ?
#
loop_
_entity_poly.entity_id
_entity_poly.type
_entity_poly.pdbx_seq_one_letter_code
_entity_poly.pdbx_strand_id
1 'polypeptide(L)' 'MNSVERLVHMANQIATNLATDAAPVAAVADHIQQFWDPRMKKMIFAHGTAGLSPIAAAAISLLADAQNGA' A
#
# COMPACT_ATOMS: atom_id res chain seq x y z
N MET A 1 -15.60 -11.15 0.58
CA MET A 1 -14.89 -10.66 1.78
C MET A 1 -13.43 -10.44 1.42
N ASN A 2 -12.99 -9.18 1.28
CA ASN A 2 -11.55 -8.87 1.24
C ASN A 2 -11.15 -8.49 2.66
N SER A 3 -10.54 -9.42 3.39
CA SER A 3 -10.02 -9.13 4.72
C SER A 3 -8.78 -8.23 4.61
N VAL A 4 -8.49 -7.50 5.69
CA VAL A 4 -7.30 -6.66 5.79
C VAL A 4 -6.01 -7.49 5.61
N GLU A 5 -5.97 -8.72 6.13
CA GLU A 5 -4.85 -9.66 5.93
C GLU A 5 -4.56 -9.93 4.45
N ARG A 6 -5.61 -10.07 3.62
CA ARG A 6 -5.45 -10.24 2.18
C ARG A 6 -4.86 -8.98 1.54
N LEU A 7 -5.29 -7.80 1.97
CA LEU A 7 -4.72 -6.54 1.47
C LEU A 7 -3.24 -6.40 1.84
N VAL A 8 -2.87 -6.77 3.07
CA VAL A 8 -1.47 -6.82 3.52
C VAL A 8 -0.66 -7.77 2.63
N HIS A 9 -1.18 -8.97 2.36
CA HIS A 9 -0.52 -9.91 1.47
C HIS A 9 -0.34 -9.35 0.04
N MET A 10 -1.40 -8.79 -0.54
CA MET A 10 -1.34 -8.19 -1.88
C MET A 10 -0.35 -7.03 -1.95
N ALA A 11 -0.35 -6.12 -0.97
CA ALA A 11 0.58 -5.00 -0.90
C ALA A 11 2.03 -5.49 -0.84
N ASN A 12 2.30 -6.55 -0.08
CA ASN A 12 3.62 -7.18 -0.02
C ASN A 12 4.02 -7.81 -1.35
N GLN A 13 3.10 -8.47 -2.06
CA GLN A 13 3.37 -9.03 -3.39
C GLN A 13 3.70 -7.94 -4.42
N ILE A 14 2.96 -6.83 -4.41
CA ILE A 14 3.26 -5.66 -5.26
C ILE A 14 4.66 -5.12 -4.94
N ALA A 15 4.98 -4.97 -3.65
CA ALA A 15 6.31 -4.53 -3.22
C ALA A 15 7.44 -5.48 -3.62
N THR A 16 7.22 -6.79 -3.59
CA THR A 16 8.20 -7.78 -4.09
C THR A 16 8.41 -7.63 -5.60
N ASN A 17 7.33 -7.47 -6.36
CA ASN A 17 7.41 -7.34 -7.82
C ASN A 17 8.10 -6.05 -8.27
N LEU A 18 7.96 -4.97 -7.49
CA LEU A 18 8.54 -3.66 -7.77
C LEU A 18 9.85 -3.39 -7.01
N ALA A 19 10.42 -4.40 -6.35
CA ALA A 19 11.60 -4.23 -5.51
C ALA A 19 12.85 -3.75 -6.26
N THR A 20 12.93 -4.01 -7.57
CA THR A 20 14.05 -3.61 -8.45
C THR A 20 13.79 -2.29 -9.19
N ASP A 21 12.66 -1.63 -8.93
CA ASP A 21 12.38 -0.31 -9.49
C ASP A 21 13.39 0.73 -8.96
N ALA A 22 13.60 1.82 -9.70
CA ALA A 22 14.47 2.92 -9.26
C ALA A 22 13.91 3.65 -8.03
N ALA A 23 12.58 3.65 -7.84
CA ALA A 23 11.89 4.21 -6.69
C ALA A 23 10.77 3.25 -6.20
N PRO A 24 11.13 2.13 -5.55
CA PRO A 24 10.19 1.06 -5.21
C PRO A 24 8.99 1.51 -4.38
N VAL A 25 9.22 2.42 -3.42
CA VAL A 25 8.16 2.95 -2.55
C VAL A 25 7.13 3.75 -3.35
N ALA A 26 7.60 4.65 -4.23
CA ALA A 26 6.73 5.46 -5.07
C ALA A 26 5.96 4.58 -6.07
N ALA A 27 6.65 3.63 -6.71
CA ALA A 27 6.03 2.70 -7.66
C ALA A 27 4.90 1.87 -7.02
N VAL A 28 5.10 1.39 -5.78
CA VAL A 28 4.06 0.67 -5.02
C VAL A 28 2.90 1.59 -4.66
N ALA A 29 3.19 2.82 -4.21
CA ALA A 29 2.16 3.79 -3.87
C ALA A 29 1.28 4.14 -5.07
N ASP A 30 1.89 4.40 -6.23
CA ASP A 30 1.19 4.69 -7.49
C ASP A 30 0.32 3.51 -7.93
N HIS A 31 0.85 2.29 -7.87
CA HIS A 31 0.10 1.09 -8.21
C HIS A 31 -1.15 0.93 -7.33
N ILE A 32 -0.99 1.06 -6.00
CA ILE A 32 -2.12 0.96 -5.07
C ILE A 32 -3.13 2.09 -5.34
N GLN A 33 -2.65 3.33 -5.55
CA GLN A 33 -3.52 4.47 -5.79
C GLN A 33 -4.37 4.29 -7.06
N GLN A 34 -3.76 3.79 -8.14
CA GLN A 34 -4.38 3.62 -9.46
C GLN A 34 -5.33 2.42 -9.53
N PHE A 35 -4.94 1.29 -8.93
CA PHE A 35 -5.63 0.02 -9.16
C PHE A 35 -6.52 -0.46 -8.00
N TRP A 36 -6.35 0.06 -6.79
CA TRP A 36 -7.19 -0.36 -5.67
C TRP A 36 -8.45 0.49 -5.57
N ASP A 37 -9.56 -0.18 -5.28
CA ASP A 37 -10.82 0.48 -5.00
C ASP A 37 -10.73 1.38 -3.76
N PRO A 38 -11.50 2.48 -3.71
CA PRO A 38 -11.50 3.39 -2.56
C PRO A 38 -11.74 2.70 -1.21
N ARG A 39 -12.54 1.63 -1.18
CA ARG A 39 -12.79 0.83 0.04
C ARG A 39 -11.55 0.05 0.49
N MET A 40 -10.81 -0.55 -0.42
CA MET A 40 -9.56 -1.28 -0.10
C MET A 40 -8.53 -0.34 0.50
N LYS A 41 -8.36 0.83 -0.14
CA LYS A 41 -7.50 1.91 0.32
C LYS A 41 -7.84 2.34 1.76
N LYS A 42 -9.11 2.66 2.03
CA LYS A 42 -9.57 2.99 3.40
C LYS A 42 -9.26 1.89 4.43
N MET A 43 -9.48 0.62 4.08
CA MET A 43 -9.23 -0.49 5.00
C MET A 43 -7.74 -0.65 5.33
N ILE A 44 -6.84 -0.57 4.34
CA ILE A 44 -5.40 -0.71 4.59
C ILE A 44 -4.83 0.49 5.35
N PHE A 45 -5.31 1.71 5.08
CA PHE A 45 -4.89 2.89 5.85
C PHE A 45 -5.33 2.82 7.31
N ALA A 46 -6.55 2.34 7.58
CA ALA A 46 -7.04 2.16 8.95
C ALA A 46 -6.28 1.05 9.71
N HIS A 47 -5.78 0.04 9.00
CA HIS A 47 -4.95 -1.03 9.58
C HIS A 47 -3.54 -0.55 9.94
N GLY A 48 -2.99 0.40 9.18
CA GLY A 48 -1.61 0.86 9.33
C GLY A 48 -0.62 -0.13 8.73
N THR A 49 0.55 -0.30 9.38
CA THR A 49 1.71 -0.97 8.78
C THR A 49 1.97 -2.39 9.28
N ALA A 50 1.15 -2.91 10.20
CA ALA A 50 1.36 -4.23 10.78
C ALA A 50 1.32 -5.34 9.71
N GLY A 51 2.39 -6.14 9.61
CA GLY A 51 2.51 -7.23 8.64
C GLY A 51 2.91 -6.80 7.22
N LEU A 52 3.06 -5.50 6.96
CA LEU A 52 3.60 -5.01 5.69
C LEU A 52 5.13 -5.14 5.64
N SER A 53 5.66 -5.40 4.45
CA SER A 53 7.09 -5.30 4.17
C SER A 53 7.55 -3.83 4.28
N PRO A 54 8.85 -3.55 4.46
CA PRO A 54 9.33 -2.18 4.60
C PRO A 54 8.92 -1.25 3.45
N ILE A 55 8.97 -1.74 2.20
CA ILE A 55 8.58 -0.96 1.02
C ILE A 55 7.06 -0.72 1.02
N ALA A 56 6.25 -1.75 1.29
CA ALA A 56 4.80 -1.62 1.31
C ALA A 56 4.33 -0.71 2.45
N ALA A 57 4.94 -0.83 3.63
CA ALA A 57 4.66 0.03 4.78
C ALA A 57 4.92 1.50 4.47
N ALA A 58 6.08 1.81 3.88
CA ALA A 58 6.42 3.17 3.48
C ALA A 58 5.45 3.73 2.42
N ALA A 59 5.04 2.92 1.45
CA ALA A 59 4.09 3.31 0.41
C ALA A 59 2.70 3.61 1.00
N ILE A 60 2.22 2.77 1.92
CA ILE A 60 0.94 2.96 2.60
C ILE A 60 0.96 4.21 3.48
N SER A 61 2.06 4.47 4.20
CA SER A 61 2.22 5.72 4.97
C SER A 61 2.19 6.96 4.07
N LEU A 62 2.91 6.93 2.94
CA LEU A 62 2.91 8.04 1.96
C LEU A 62 1.50 8.37 1.46
N LEU A 63 0.70 7.34 1.13
CA LEU A 63 -0.67 7.53 0.65
C LEU A 63 -1.64 7.97 1.76
N ALA A 64 -1.43 7.52 3.00
CA ALA A 64 -2.23 7.94 4.14
C ALA A 64 -2.02 9.44 4.42
N ASP A 65 -0.76 9.89 4.42
CA ASP A 65 -0.41 11.30 4.62
C ASP A 65 -0.98 12.20 3.52
N ALA A 66 -0.90 11.75 2.26
CA ALA A 66 -1.44 12.50 1.12
C ALA A 66 -2.97 12.70 1.17
N GLN A 67 -3.72 11.80 1.81
CA GLN A 67 -5.17 11.96 2.00
C GLN A 67 -5.54 12.77 3.23
N ASN A 68 -4.67 12.83 4.24
CA ASN A 68 -4.90 13.63 5.45
C ASN A 68 -4.54 15.11 5.25
N GLY A 69 -3.78 15.43 4.20
CA GLY A 69 -3.41 16.79 3.81
C GLY A 69 -4.34 17.46 2.78
N ALA A 70 -5.44 16.81 2.40
CA ALA A 70 -6.48 17.34 1.51
C ALA A 70 -7.75 17.70 2.31
#